data_AF-A0A0M2PV12-F1
#
_entry.id   AF-A0A0M2PV12-F1
#
_cell.length_a   1.000
_cell.length_b   1.000
_cell.length_c   1.000
_cell.angle_alpha   90.00
_cell.angle_beta   90.00
_cell.angle_gamma   90.00
#
_symmetry.space_group_name_H-M   'P 1'
#
loop_
_entity.id
_entity.type
_entity.pdbx_description
1 polymer ?
#
loop_
_entity_poly.entity_id
_entity_poly.type
_entity_poly.pdbx_seq_one_letter_code
_entity_poly.pdbx_strand_id
1 'polypeptide(L)'
;MQYSLFSSPSSSPSSSPLVAQTQTASTGSADVGWNDLQLWQGGAGLLILALVGTTVFHQLQLRKVRKDLRFQTFKSTEMEKKLRLALRTIAKMETNPDLVHSRDFNLDYLRMRMEEKNFNFAILNQIKAKINIQVRSALRPTQADTGTVGVASTTARALQETIEVEYDSEGRSTSKRVLFRIQIRLVRFPAQKTSETIQQLVECMEAYLSPDAEEEFWYPTIQGHLATLQWDQKAKPTPLLVLEQSAEGSNVTIRSQRGINKGRGASQSASVKAT
;
A
#
# COMPACT_ATOMS: atom_id res chain seq x y z
N MET A 1 -16.48 37.93 -75.03
CA MET A 1 -17.13 38.98 -75.85
C MET A 1 -17.21 38.48 -77.28
N GLN A 2 -18.38 38.03 -77.71
CA GLN A 2 -18.80 37.97 -79.12
C GLN A 2 -20.34 37.96 -79.10
N TYR A 3 -20.93 38.93 -79.79
CA TYR A 3 -22.35 39.23 -79.88
C TYR A 3 -22.89 38.82 -81.25
N SER A 4 -24.12 38.31 -81.28
CA SER A 4 -25.15 38.47 -82.34
C SER A 4 -26.35 37.60 -81.93
N LEU A 5 -27.48 38.06 -81.38
CA LEU A 5 -28.50 39.03 -81.84
C LEU A 5 -29.07 38.75 -83.24
N PHE A 6 -30.30 38.23 -83.27
CA PHE A 6 -31.39 38.43 -84.26
C PHE A 6 -32.62 37.69 -83.68
N SER A 7 -33.89 38.11 -83.74
CA SER A 7 -34.60 39.38 -83.94
C SER A 7 -36.08 39.10 -83.62
N SER A 8 -36.80 40.12 -83.16
CA SER A 8 -38.23 40.27 -82.77
C SER A 8 -39.25 40.02 -83.93
N PRO A 9 -40.59 40.32 -83.87
CA PRO A 9 -41.43 41.02 -82.86
C PRO A 9 -42.94 40.64 -82.71
N SER A 10 -43.64 41.36 -81.81
CA SER A 10 -45.09 41.75 -81.78
C SER A 10 -46.12 40.65 -81.43
N SER A 11 -47.23 40.87 -80.72
CA SER A 11 -48.10 42.06 -80.56
C SER A 11 -48.97 41.98 -79.28
N SER A 12 -49.33 43.14 -78.73
CA SER A 12 -50.20 43.36 -77.55
C SER A 12 -51.73 43.27 -77.89
N PRO A 13 -52.67 43.67 -77.00
CA PRO A 13 -53.54 42.82 -76.18
C PRO A 13 -55.05 42.89 -76.57
N SER A 14 -55.88 41.94 -76.12
CA SER A 14 -57.34 42.12 -76.17
C SER A 14 -58.09 41.35 -75.08
N SER A 15 -58.80 42.13 -74.26
CA SER A 15 -59.80 41.76 -73.26
C SER A 15 -61.13 41.30 -73.89
N SER A 16 -61.76 40.25 -73.36
CA SER A 16 -63.13 40.29 -72.81
C SER A 16 -63.59 38.93 -72.26
N PRO A 17 -64.41 38.90 -71.20
CA PRO A 17 -64.75 37.72 -70.43
C PRO A 17 -65.96 36.99 -71.02
N LEU A 18 -65.94 35.66 -70.99
CA LEU A 18 -67.14 34.85 -71.22
C LEU A 18 -67.60 34.25 -69.90
N VAL A 19 -68.69 34.79 -69.39
CA VAL A 19 -69.45 34.25 -68.26
C VAL A 19 -70.18 32.99 -68.74
N ALA A 20 -69.94 31.87 -68.06
CA ALA A 20 -70.82 30.70 -68.09
C ALA A 20 -71.01 30.18 -66.65
N GLN A 21 -72.08 30.69 -66.03
CA GLN A 21 -73.10 29.94 -65.30
C GLN A 21 -72.68 28.78 -64.35
N THR A 22 -72.71 29.12 -63.05
CA THR A 22 -73.18 28.35 -61.87
C THR A 22 -72.92 26.84 -61.78
N GLN A 23 -72.28 26.44 -60.67
CA GLN A 23 -72.93 25.64 -59.63
C GLN A 23 -72.19 25.80 -58.28
N THR A 24 -72.91 26.29 -57.28
CA THR A 24 -72.60 26.14 -55.87
C THR A 24 -72.62 24.66 -55.49
N ALA A 25 -71.52 24.13 -54.98
CA ALA A 25 -71.55 22.94 -54.16
C ALA A 25 -70.37 22.91 -53.18
N SER A 26 -70.75 22.99 -51.90
CA SER A 26 -70.10 22.40 -50.74
C SER A 26 -68.64 22.75 -50.46
N THR A 27 -68.46 23.54 -49.39
CA THR A 27 -67.53 23.27 -48.30
C THR A 27 -67.12 21.79 -48.27
N GLY A 28 -66.00 21.47 -48.91
CA GLY A 28 -65.33 20.21 -48.72
C GLY A 28 -64.72 20.25 -47.34
N SER A 29 -65.37 19.59 -46.39
CA SER A 29 -64.78 19.18 -45.13
C SER A 29 -63.39 18.60 -45.45
N ALA A 30 -62.34 19.28 -45.03
CA ALA A 30 -61.05 18.64 -44.92
C ALA A 30 -61.18 17.64 -43.77
N ASP A 31 -61.72 16.46 -44.07
CA ASP A 31 -61.56 15.28 -43.24
C ASP A 31 -60.07 14.97 -43.23
N VAL A 32 -59.35 15.61 -42.31
CA VAL A 32 -58.09 15.10 -41.80
C VAL A 32 -58.47 13.80 -41.12
N GLY A 33 -58.43 12.71 -41.90
CA GLY A 33 -58.70 11.38 -41.42
C GLY A 33 -57.84 11.15 -40.18
N TRP A 34 -58.47 10.82 -39.07
CA TRP A 34 -57.82 10.54 -37.78
C TRP A 34 -56.65 9.54 -37.93
N ASN A 35 -56.66 8.74 -38.99
CA ASN A 35 -55.59 7.80 -39.38
C ASN A 35 -54.28 8.48 -39.81
N ASP A 36 -54.31 9.61 -40.52
CA ASP A 36 -53.11 10.27 -41.06
C ASP A 36 -52.37 11.06 -39.97
N LEU A 37 -53.14 11.71 -39.08
CA LEU A 37 -52.60 12.39 -37.90
C LEU A 37 -52.06 11.39 -36.86
N GLN A 38 -52.72 10.24 -36.67
CA GLN A 38 -52.23 9.17 -35.80
C GLN A 38 -50.96 8.48 -36.35
N LEU A 39 -50.83 8.29 -37.67
CA LEU A 39 -49.60 7.76 -38.25
C LEU A 39 -48.42 8.72 -38.10
N TRP A 40 -48.64 10.02 -38.34
CA TRP A 40 -47.58 11.03 -38.23
C TRP A 40 -47.14 11.25 -36.77
N GLN A 41 -48.10 11.28 -35.83
CA GLN A 41 -47.81 11.34 -34.39
C GLN A 41 -47.16 10.07 -33.87
N GLY A 42 -47.56 8.89 -34.37
CA GLY A 42 -46.94 7.61 -34.04
C GLY A 42 -45.49 7.51 -34.53
N GLY A 43 -45.23 7.95 -35.76
CA GLY A 43 -43.88 8.02 -36.33
C GLY A 43 -42.97 8.98 -35.55
N ALA A 44 -43.47 10.16 -35.17
CA ALA A 44 -42.73 11.11 -34.36
C ALA A 44 -42.42 10.58 -32.94
N GLY A 45 -43.38 9.89 -32.30
CA GLY A 45 -43.17 9.27 -31.00
C GLY A 45 -42.11 8.17 -31.02
N LEU A 46 -42.11 7.32 -32.05
CA LEU A 46 -41.11 6.27 -32.22
C LEU A 46 -39.71 6.84 -32.49
N LEU A 47 -39.62 7.93 -33.26
CA LEU A 47 -38.36 8.63 -33.52
C LEU A 47 -37.77 9.23 -32.24
N ILE A 48 -38.61 9.82 -31.39
CA ILE A 48 -38.19 10.36 -30.08
C ILE A 48 -37.67 9.23 -29.18
N LEU A 49 -38.38 8.10 -29.12
CA LEU A 49 -37.94 6.92 -28.36
C LEU A 49 -36.59 6.38 -28.87
N ALA A 50 -36.39 6.33 -30.17
CA ALA A 50 -35.11 5.93 -30.76
C ALA A 50 -33.98 6.92 -30.43
N LEU A 51 -34.25 8.22 -30.43
CA LEU A 51 -33.31 9.27 -30.00
C LEU A 51 -32.95 9.15 -28.51
N VAL A 52 -33.93 8.91 -27.65
CA VAL A 52 -33.69 8.69 -26.21
C VAL A 52 -32.88 7.40 -26.00
N GLY A 53 -33.21 6.31 -26.70
CA GLY A 53 -32.46 5.06 -26.62
C GLY A 53 -31.01 5.21 -27.06
N THR A 54 -30.76 5.89 -28.18
CA THR A 54 -29.40 6.13 -28.70
C THR A 54 -28.59 7.05 -27.79
N THR A 55 -29.18 8.10 -27.23
CA THR A 55 -28.50 9.00 -26.29
C THR A 55 -28.10 8.28 -25.00
N VAL A 56 -28.98 7.47 -24.42
CA VAL A 56 -28.68 6.66 -23.22
C VAL A 56 -27.59 5.63 -23.53
N PHE A 57 -27.69 4.92 -24.65
CA PHE A 57 -26.67 3.95 -25.07
C PHE A 57 -25.30 4.61 -25.24
N HIS A 58 -25.27 5.79 -25.88
CA HIS A 58 -24.04 6.56 -26.06
C HIS A 58 -23.44 6.99 -24.72
N GLN A 59 -24.25 7.45 -23.76
CA GLN A 59 -23.76 7.79 -22.42
C GLN A 59 -23.18 6.57 -21.68
N LEU A 60 -23.77 5.39 -21.81
CA LEU A 60 -23.23 4.16 -21.21
C LEU A 60 -21.88 3.77 -21.83
N GLN A 61 -21.74 3.88 -23.15
CA GLN A 61 -20.47 3.60 -23.84
C GLN A 61 -19.38 4.62 -23.45
N LEU A 62 -19.72 5.91 -23.39
CA LEU A 62 -18.79 6.95 -22.91
C LEU A 62 -18.33 6.69 -21.48
N ARG A 63 -19.20 6.17 -20.60
CA ARG A 63 -18.83 5.80 -19.24
C ARG A 63 -17.83 4.63 -19.21
N LYS A 64 -17.96 3.63 -20.09
CA LYS A 64 -17.00 2.52 -20.20
C LYS A 64 -15.65 3.02 -20.70
N VAL A 65 -15.63 3.75 -21.82
CA VAL A 65 -14.39 4.31 -22.40
C VAL A 65 -13.67 5.21 -21.39
N ARG A 66 -14.41 6.04 -20.62
CA ARG A 66 -13.81 6.87 -19.58
C ARG A 66 -13.17 6.05 -18.45
N LYS A 67 -13.75 4.92 -18.06
CA LYS A 67 -13.17 4.02 -17.05
C LYS A 67 -11.89 3.38 -17.58
N ASP A 68 -11.91 2.92 -18.82
CA ASP A 68 -10.75 2.28 -19.46
C ASP A 68 -9.61 3.28 -19.64
N LEU A 69 -9.90 4.52 -20.05
CA LEU A 69 -8.91 5.60 -20.11
C LEU A 69 -8.30 5.88 -18.74
N ARG A 70 -9.10 5.93 -17.67
CA ARG A 70 -8.56 6.11 -16.30
C ARG A 70 -7.64 4.96 -15.91
N PHE A 71 -8.03 3.73 -16.19
CA PHE A 71 -7.20 2.56 -15.91
C PHE A 71 -5.89 2.59 -16.71
N GLN A 72 -5.94 2.93 -17.99
CA GLN A 72 -4.75 3.07 -18.83
C GLN A 72 -3.85 4.22 -18.38
N THR A 73 -4.40 5.37 -18.00
CA THR A 73 -3.61 6.49 -17.47
C THR A 73 -2.94 6.13 -16.14
N PHE A 74 -3.64 5.43 -15.25
CA PHE A 74 -3.07 4.93 -14.00
C PHE A 74 -1.93 3.94 -14.29
N LYS A 75 -2.15 2.99 -15.20
CA LYS A 75 -1.10 2.05 -15.62
C LYS A 75 0.08 2.78 -16.27
N SER A 76 -0.16 3.77 -17.12
CA SER A 76 0.90 4.55 -17.78
C SER A 76 1.75 5.33 -16.78
N THR A 77 1.11 5.98 -15.79
CA THR A 77 1.81 6.74 -14.75
C THR A 77 2.59 5.82 -13.80
N GLU A 78 2.06 4.64 -13.47
CA GLU A 78 2.79 3.63 -12.70
C GLU A 78 4.00 3.09 -13.47
N MET A 79 3.85 2.81 -14.77
CA MET A 79 4.96 2.37 -15.63
C MET A 79 6.02 3.46 -15.80
N GLU A 80 5.62 4.73 -15.90
CA GLU A 80 6.54 5.87 -15.95
C GLU A 80 7.34 6.00 -14.66
N LYS A 81 6.70 5.84 -13.48
CA LYS A 81 7.41 5.82 -12.19
C LYS A 81 8.46 4.72 -12.14
N LYS A 82 8.10 3.49 -12.55
CA LYS A 82 9.03 2.35 -12.63
C LYS A 82 10.19 2.63 -13.59
N LEU A 83 9.92 3.24 -14.74
CA LEU A 83 10.95 3.61 -15.71
C LEU A 83 11.89 4.68 -15.15
N ARG A 84 11.36 5.73 -14.51
CA ARG A 84 12.17 6.78 -13.87
C ARG A 84 13.05 6.22 -12.75
N LEU A 85 12.52 5.30 -11.95
CA LEU A 85 13.30 4.61 -10.92
C LEU A 85 14.44 3.82 -11.55
N ALA A 86 14.15 2.99 -12.55
CA ALA A 86 15.16 2.21 -13.27
C ALA A 86 16.23 3.10 -13.93
N LEU A 87 15.84 4.20 -14.57
CA LEU A 87 16.78 5.15 -15.18
C LEU A 87 17.67 5.83 -14.14
N ARG A 88 17.14 6.19 -12.97
CA ARG A 88 17.95 6.72 -11.85
C ARG A 88 18.94 5.67 -11.35
N THR A 89 18.51 4.42 -11.20
CA THR A 89 19.38 3.31 -10.81
C THR A 89 20.50 3.13 -11.83
N ILE A 90 20.18 3.13 -13.13
CA ILE A 90 21.17 3.01 -14.22
C ILE A 90 22.14 4.20 -14.23
N ALA A 91 21.66 5.43 -14.12
CA ALA A 91 22.52 6.62 -14.09
C ALA A 91 23.48 6.61 -12.87
N LYS A 92 22.99 6.13 -11.72
CA LYS A 92 23.80 5.95 -10.52
C LYS A 92 24.84 4.84 -10.68
N MET A 93 24.52 3.78 -11.43
CA MET A 93 25.43 2.70 -11.81
C MET A 93 26.47 3.14 -12.85
N GLU A 94 26.12 4.04 -13.77
CA GLU A 94 27.03 4.62 -14.75
C GLU A 94 28.05 5.56 -14.09
N THR A 95 27.60 6.32 -13.08
CA THR A 95 28.47 7.23 -12.31
C THR A 95 29.49 6.47 -11.45
N ASN A 96 29.13 5.27 -10.97
CA ASN A 96 29.99 4.43 -10.14
C ASN A 96 29.90 2.95 -10.56
N PRO A 97 30.79 2.44 -11.42
CA PRO A 97 30.71 1.06 -11.90
C PRO A 97 30.95 0.01 -10.79
N ASP A 98 31.56 0.40 -9.66
CA ASP A 98 31.68 -0.46 -8.47
C ASP A 98 30.33 -0.71 -7.77
N LEU A 99 29.35 0.19 -7.96
CA LEU A 99 27.98 0.00 -7.46
C LEU A 99 27.19 -1.07 -8.21
N VAL A 100 27.64 -1.49 -9.41
CA VAL A 100 26.99 -2.56 -10.19
C VAL A 100 27.11 -3.92 -9.53
N HIS A 101 28.20 -4.13 -8.77
CA HIS A 101 28.42 -5.32 -7.95
C HIS A 101 28.05 -5.10 -6.48
N SER A 102 27.50 -3.94 -6.12
CA SER A 102 27.39 -3.54 -4.73
C SER A 102 26.06 -3.92 -4.08
N ARG A 103 26.18 -4.17 -2.77
CA ARG A 103 25.15 -4.19 -1.74
C ARG A 103 24.00 -3.19 -1.96
N ASP A 104 24.29 -2.00 -2.47
CA ASP A 104 23.27 -0.96 -2.65
C ASP A 104 22.25 -1.36 -3.73
N PHE A 105 22.66 -2.12 -4.75
CA PHE A 105 21.73 -2.70 -5.72
C PHE A 105 20.76 -3.69 -5.06
N ASN A 106 21.22 -4.54 -4.15
CA ASN A 106 20.36 -5.49 -3.43
C ASN A 106 19.38 -4.79 -2.50
N LEU A 107 19.82 -3.73 -1.80
CA LEU A 107 18.94 -2.94 -0.93
C LEU A 107 17.93 -2.12 -1.75
N ASP A 108 18.34 -1.54 -2.87
CA ASP A 108 17.44 -0.78 -3.76
C ASP A 108 16.43 -1.71 -4.45
N TYR A 109 16.86 -2.91 -4.86
CA TYR A 109 15.96 -3.95 -5.34
C TYR A 109 14.97 -4.40 -4.24
N LEU A 110 15.45 -4.60 -3.01
CA LEU A 110 14.58 -4.93 -1.89
C LEU A 110 13.54 -3.83 -1.66
N ARG A 111 13.94 -2.55 -1.68
CA ARG A 111 13.01 -1.41 -1.55
C ARG A 111 11.96 -1.41 -2.67
N MET A 112 12.38 -1.51 -3.92
CA MET A 112 11.46 -1.62 -5.06
C MET A 112 10.52 -2.82 -4.92
N ARG A 113 11.02 -3.96 -4.43
CA ARG A 113 10.21 -5.16 -4.21
C ARG A 113 9.23 -4.98 -3.04
N MET A 114 9.61 -4.24 -2.01
CA MET A 114 8.77 -3.90 -0.85
C MET A 114 7.63 -2.92 -1.18
N GLU A 115 7.69 -2.20 -2.29
CA GLU A 115 6.55 -1.44 -2.83
C GLU A 115 5.40 -2.36 -3.31
N GLU A 116 5.69 -3.62 -3.65
CA GLU A 116 4.65 -4.57 -4.02
C GLU A 116 3.91 -5.09 -2.80
N LYS A 117 2.60 -4.83 -2.74
CA LYS A 117 1.73 -5.18 -1.60
C LYS A 117 1.77 -6.67 -1.22
N ASN A 118 1.77 -7.57 -2.21
CA ASN A 118 1.78 -9.02 -1.95
C ASN A 118 3.12 -9.46 -1.34
N PHE A 119 4.23 -8.96 -1.88
CA PHE A 119 5.56 -9.25 -1.38
C PHE A 119 5.75 -8.68 0.04
N ASN A 120 5.41 -7.41 0.23
CA ASN A 120 5.48 -6.74 1.53
C ASN A 120 4.72 -7.51 2.61
N PHE A 121 3.47 -7.88 2.32
CA PHE A 121 2.63 -8.63 3.26
C PHE A 121 3.22 -10.02 3.61
N ALA A 122 3.72 -10.76 2.61
CA ALA A 122 4.34 -12.06 2.84
C ALA A 122 5.59 -11.96 3.73
N ILE A 123 6.46 -10.97 3.46
CA ILE A 123 7.67 -10.73 4.24
C ILE A 123 7.35 -10.28 5.66
N LEU A 124 6.43 -9.32 5.84
CA LEU A 124 6.01 -8.87 7.17
C LEU A 124 5.43 -10.02 7.99
N ASN A 125 4.58 -10.86 7.41
CA ASN A 125 4.02 -12.03 8.11
C ASN A 125 5.09 -13.04 8.51
N GLN A 126 6.08 -13.28 7.64
CA GLN A 126 7.20 -14.15 7.96
C GLN A 126 8.02 -13.58 9.12
N ILE A 127 8.30 -12.27 9.12
CA ILE A 127 9.02 -11.59 10.19
C ILE A 127 8.24 -11.69 11.50
N LYS A 128 6.93 -11.39 11.49
CA LYS A 128 6.04 -11.54 12.66
C LYS A 128 6.12 -12.95 13.25
N ALA A 129 6.03 -13.97 12.40
CA ALA A 129 6.08 -15.37 12.81
C ALA A 129 7.45 -15.73 13.40
N LYS A 130 8.55 -15.38 12.72
CA LYS A 130 9.91 -15.71 13.18
C LYS A 130 10.27 -14.97 14.47
N ILE A 131 9.89 -13.70 14.62
CA ILE A 131 10.07 -12.94 15.87
C ILE A 131 9.31 -13.60 17.01
N ASN A 132 8.03 -13.95 16.81
CA ASN A 132 7.21 -14.56 17.86
C ASN A 132 7.73 -15.95 18.28
N ILE A 133 8.45 -16.67 17.41
CA ILE A 133 9.06 -17.95 17.77
C ILE A 133 10.43 -17.74 18.42
N GLN A 134 11.36 -17.11 17.70
CA GLN A 134 12.77 -17.01 18.10
C GLN A 134 12.95 -16.06 19.28
N VAL A 135 12.42 -14.84 19.21
CA VAL A 135 12.58 -13.84 20.29
C VAL A 135 11.80 -14.28 21.54
N ARG A 136 10.63 -14.89 21.39
CA ARG A 136 9.88 -15.43 22.54
C ARG A 136 10.61 -16.58 23.23
N SER A 137 11.26 -17.45 22.46
CA SER A 137 12.07 -18.55 23.02
C SER A 137 13.29 -18.01 23.77
N ALA A 138 13.97 -17.01 23.22
CA ALA A 138 15.13 -16.36 23.83
C ALA A 138 14.75 -15.50 25.05
N LEU A 139 13.52 -14.98 25.08
CA LEU A 139 12.92 -14.27 26.23
C LEU A 139 12.23 -15.22 27.23
N ARG A 140 12.32 -16.54 27.10
CA ARG A 140 11.81 -17.45 28.14
C ARG A 140 12.83 -17.57 29.29
N PRO A 141 12.42 -17.51 30.57
CA PRO A 141 13.32 -17.82 31.67
C PRO A 141 13.79 -19.27 31.52
N THR A 142 15.11 -19.47 31.42
CA THR A 142 15.70 -20.80 31.33
C THR A 142 15.79 -21.35 32.76
N GLN A 143 15.29 -22.56 32.98
CA GLN A 143 15.25 -23.20 34.31
C GLN A 143 16.64 -23.32 34.99
N ALA A 144 17.72 -23.18 34.22
CA ALA A 144 19.09 -23.16 34.74
C ALA A 144 19.41 -21.94 35.63
N ASP A 145 18.75 -20.79 35.40
CA ASP A 145 18.92 -19.59 36.25
C ASP A 145 18.04 -19.61 37.50
N THR A 146 17.05 -20.52 37.56
CA THR A 146 16.15 -20.67 38.72
C THR A 146 16.76 -21.54 39.83
N GLY A 147 17.86 -22.24 39.55
CA GLY A 147 18.50 -23.19 40.48
C GLY A 147 19.43 -22.56 41.53
N THR A 148 19.88 -21.32 41.33
CA THR A 148 20.67 -20.57 42.33
C THR A 148 19.74 -19.80 43.27
N VAL A 149 19.13 -20.53 44.20
CA VAL A 149 18.37 -19.99 45.33
C VAL A 149 19.29 -19.12 46.18
N GLY A 150 19.30 -17.80 45.98
CA GLY A 150 19.99 -16.87 46.87
C GLY A 150 20.39 -15.51 46.28
N VAL A 151 20.54 -15.40 44.96
CA VAL A 151 20.85 -14.11 44.31
C VAL A 151 19.70 -13.76 43.39
N ALA A 152 18.96 -12.72 43.73
CA ALA A 152 17.95 -12.15 42.83
C ALA A 152 18.64 -11.85 41.49
N SER A 153 18.23 -12.54 40.43
CA SER A 153 18.64 -12.25 39.06
C SER A 153 18.13 -10.85 38.68
N THR A 154 18.89 -9.85 39.11
CA THR A 154 18.67 -8.41 38.88
C THR A 154 19.54 -7.93 37.71
N THR A 155 20.29 -8.84 37.10
CA THR A 155 21.23 -8.57 36.02
C THR A 155 20.48 -8.59 34.71
N ALA A 156 20.51 -7.45 34.00
CA ALA A 156 19.91 -7.30 32.68
C ALA A 156 20.58 -8.29 31.69
N ARG A 157 19.78 -9.06 30.95
CA ARG A 157 20.29 -10.08 30.02
C ARG A 157 20.37 -9.51 28.61
N ALA A 158 21.55 -9.47 28.01
CA ALA A 158 21.68 -9.17 26.59
C ALA A 158 21.13 -10.32 25.74
N LEU A 159 20.24 -10.00 24.82
CA LEU A 159 19.63 -10.89 23.84
C LEU A 159 20.18 -10.50 22.47
N GLN A 160 20.89 -11.43 21.84
CA GLN A 160 21.39 -11.30 20.48
C GLN A 160 20.82 -12.45 19.66
N GLU A 161 19.86 -12.14 18.80
CA GLU A 161 19.21 -13.11 17.93
C GLU A 161 19.36 -12.71 16.47
N THR A 162 19.58 -13.69 15.59
CA THR A 162 19.67 -13.45 14.14
C THR A 162 18.58 -14.23 13.43
N ILE A 163 17.69 -13.49 12.76
CA ILE A 163 16.53 -14.00 12.04
C ILE A 163 16.84 -13.95 10.55
N GLU A 164 16.74 -15.07 9.85
CA GLU A 164 16.86 -15.09 8.39
C GLU A 164 15.49 -14.87 7.76
N VAL A 165 15.38 -13.97 6.79
CA VAL A 165 14.15 -13.75 6.01
C VAL A 165 14.32 -14.43 4.67
N GLU A 166 13.47 -15.41 4.38
CA GLU A 166 13.57 -16.26 3.20
C GLU A 166 12.40 -15.98 2.25
N TYR A 167 12.67 -15.93 0.95
CA TYR A 167 11.61 -15.82 -0.04
C TYR A 167 11.58 -17.03 -0.96
N ASP A 168 10.38 -17.55 -1.13
CA ASP A 168 10.08 -18.57 -2.12
C ASP A 168 9.57 -17.88 -3.38
N SER A 169 10.37 -17.95 -4.45
CA SER A 169 9.94 -17.43 -5.75
C SER A 169 8.96 -18.43 -6.35
N GLU A 170 7.68 -18.05 -6.41
CA GLU A 170 6.58 -18.88 -6.90
C GLU A 170 6.95 -19.68 -8.17
N GLY A 171 7.20 -20.98 -7.98
CA GLY A 171 7.09 -22.01 -9.02
C GLY A 171 8.35 -22.41 -9.81
N ARG A 172 9.56 -21.89 -9.54
CA ARG A 172 10.76 -22.26 -10.35
C ARG A 172 12.01 -22.67 -9.56
N SER A 173 12.03 -22.51 -8.24
CA SER A 173 13.22 -22.73 -7.42
C SER A 173 12.86 -23.59 -6.20
N THR A 174 13.35 -24.83 -6.15
CA THR A 174 13.23 -25.71 -4.96
C THR A 174 14.13 -25.26 -3.79
N SER A 175 15.01 -24.28 -4.01
CA SER A 175 15.87 -23.70 -2.99
C SER A 175 15.27 -22.39 -2.45
N LYS A 176 14.92 -22.35 -1.16
CA LYS A 176 14.62 -21.10 -0.45
C LYS A 176 15.89 -20.26 -0.38
N ARG A 177 15.84 -19.02 -0.87
CA ARG A 177 16.97 -18.10 -0.83
C ARG A 177 16.77 -17.09 0.30
N VAL A 178 17.81 -16.86 1.08
CA VAL A 178 17.81 -15.82 2.12
C VAL A 178 17.88 -14.46 1.43
N LEU A 179 16.84 -13.64 1.61
CA LEU A 179 16.80 -12.27 1.09
C LEU A 179 17.69 -11.36 1.93
N PHE A 180 17.45 -11.36 3.23
CA PHE A 180 18.18 -10.55 4.20
C PHE A 180 18.13 -11.20 5.58
N ARG A 181 19.05 -10.78 6.45
CA ARG A 181 19.09 -11.20 7.85
C ARG A 181 18.71 -10.03 8.74
N ILE A 182 18.06 -10.30 9.87
CA ILE A 182 17.74 -9.30 10.90
C ILE A 182 18.47 -9.71 12.17
N GLN A 183 19.39 -8.89 12.65
CA GLN A 183 20.04 -9.07 13.93
C GLN A 183 19.41 -8.16 14.96
N ILE A 184 18.90 -8.76 16.04
CA ILE A 184 18.21 -8.09 17.13
C ILE A 184 19.13 -8.12 18.34
N ARG A 185 19.56 -6.95 18.81
CA ARG A 185 20.37 -6.74 20.01
C ARG A 185 19.53 -5.96 21.03
N LEU A 186 18.95 -6.68 21.98
CA LEU A 186 18.10 -6.13 23.03
C LEU A 186 18.68 -6.42 24.40
N VAL A 187 18.41 -5.56 25.37
CA VAL A 187 18.71 -5.82 26.77
C VAL A 187 17.40 -6.10 27.49
N ARG A 188 17.28 -7.29 28.11
CA ARG A 188 16.09 -7.68 28.83
C ARG A 188 16.10 -7.14 30.25
N PHE A 189 15.05 -6.40 30.60
CA PHE A 189 14.72 -6.07 31.97
C PHE A 189 13.67 -7.04 32.55
N PRO A 190 13.89 -7.62 33.75
CA PRO A 190 12.97 -8.60 34.36
C PRO A 190 11.56 -8.08 34.66
N ALA A 191 11.38 -6.76 34.79
CA ALA A 191 10.13 -6.14 35.19
C ALA A 191 9.06 -6.09 34.08
N GLN A 192 9.44 -6.30 32.82
CA GLN A 192 8.54 -6.07 31.68
C GLN A 192 7.97 -7.35 31.09
N LYS A 193 6.71 -7.27 30.63
CA LYS A 193 6.04 -8.38 29.95
C LYS A 193 6.69 -8.66 28.60
N THR A 194 7.03 -9.93 28.38
CA THR A 194 7.59 -10.43 27.12
C THR A 194 6.68 -10.18 25.91
N SER A 195 5.36 -10.25 26.09
CA SER A 195 4.38 -10.01 25.01
C SER A 195 4.40 -8.58 24.50
N GLU A 196 4.47 -7.60 25.40
CA GLU A 196 4.50 -6.17 25.05
C GLU A 196 5.80 -5.83 24.31
N THR A 197 6.93 -6.42 24.72
CA THR A 197 8.22 -6.25 24.00
C THR A 197 8.16 -6.82 22.58
N ILE A 198 7.59 -8.02 22.41
CA ILE A 198 7.46 -8.64 21.09
C ILE A 198 6.57 -7.81 20.18
N GLN A 199 5.46 -7.29 20.71
CA GLN A 199 4.54 -6.44 19.95
C GLN A 199 5.23 -5.14 19.52
N GLN A 200 5.91 -4.44 20.44
CA GLN A 200 6.68 -3.23 20.10
C GLN A 200 7.71 -3.51 19.03
N LEU A 201 8.44 -4.63 19.15
CA LEU A 201 9.44 -5.04 18.17
C LEU A 201 8.82 -5.27 16.78
N VAL A 202 7.68 -5.95 16.72
CA VAL A 202 6.94 -6.19 15.48
C VAL A 202 6.45 -4.89 14.86
N GLU A 203 5.84 -4.01 15.64
CA GLU A 203 5.38 -2.69 15.20
C GLU A 203 6.54 -1.84 14.67
N CYS A 204 7.71 -1.88 15.31
CA CYS A 204 8.91 -1.20 14.85
C CYS A 204 9.39 -1.71 13.49
N MET A 205 9.41 -3.04 13.30
CA MET A 205 9.80 -3.64 12.01
C MET A 205 8.80 -3.29 10.92
N GLU A 206 7.50 -3.29 11.22
CA GLU A 206 6.44 -2.92 10.28
C GLU A 206 6.54 -1.45 9.85
N ALA A 207 6.79 -0.55 10.80
CA ALA A 207 6.95 0.87 10.50
C ALA A 207 8.18 1.14 9.61
N TYR A 208 9.30 0.47 9.88
CA TYR A 208 10.54 0.67 9.13
C TYR A 208 10.52 0.05 7.73
N LEU A 209 9.86 -1.11 7.59
CA LEU A 209 9.74 -1.80 6.30
C LEU A 209 8.54 -1.33 5.48
N SER A 210 7.83 -0.29 5.94
CA SER A 210 6.76 0.35 5.18
C SER A 210 7.34 1.05 3.93
N PRO A 211 6.71 0.94 2.76
CA PRO A 211 7.16 1.62 1.55
C PRO A 211 7.11 3.15 1.64
N ASP A 212 6.36 3.69 2.62
CA ASP A 212 6.23 5.12 2.86
C ASP A 212 7.32 5.69 3.79
N ALA A 213 8.20 4.85 4.32
CA ALA A 213 9.29 5.28 5.20
C ALA A 213 10.44 5.87 4.36
N GLU A 214 10.45 7.20 4.21
CA GLU A 214 11.51 7.94 3.50
C GLU A 214 12.79 8.10 4.34
N GLU A 215 12.75 7.79 5.63
CA GLU A 215 13.86 8.00 6.57
C GLU A 215 14.82 6.79 6.62
N GLU A 216 16.10 7.03 6.31
CA GLU A 216 17.16 6.01 6.37
C GLU A 216 17.46 5.56 7.82
N PHE A 217 17.16 6.41 8.81
CA PHE A 217 17.35 6.16 10.23
C PHE A 217 16.02 6.28 10.98
N TRP A 218 15.57 5.18 11.57
CA TRP A 218 14.38 5.16 12.43
C TRP A 218 14.79 4.94 13.89
N TYR A 219 14.24 5.76 14.79
CA TYR A 219 14.56 5.78 16.22
C TYR A 219 13.34 5.39 17.08
N PRO A 220 12.93 4.10 17.08
CA PRO A 220 11.79 3.68 17.87
C PRO A 220 12.14 3.60 19.36
N THR A 221 11.11 3.61 20.21
CA THR A 221 11.27 3.29 21.63
C THR A 221 10.84 1.84 21.88
N ILE A 222 11.78 1.03 22.33
CA ILE A 222 11.53 -0.36 22.73
C ILE A 222 11.76 -0.41 24.24
N GLN A 223 10.74 -0.81 24.98
CA GLN A 223 10.81 -0.87 26.45
C GLN A 223 11.10 0.49 27.13
N GLY A 224 10.73 1.60 26.49
CA GLY A 224 11.04 2.95 26.99
C GLY A 224 12.49 3.38 26.78
N HIS A 225 13.31 2.57 26.12
CA HIS A 225 14.67 2.93 25.68
C HIS A 225 14.69 3.20 24.18
N LEU A 226 15.57 4.11 23.76
CA LEU A 226 15.80 4.38 22.34
C LEU A 226 16.42 3.15 21.70
N ALA A 227 15.89 2.73 20.56
CA ALA A 227 16.50 1.75 19.69
C ALA A 227 16.85 2.40 18.36
N THR A 228 17.85 1.84 17.69
CA THR A 228 18.28 2.25 16.35
C THR A 228 18.07 1.09 15.41
N LEU A 229 17.51 1.37 14.23
CA LEU A 229 17.30 0.37 13.20
C LEU A 229 17.99 0.83 11.92
N GLN A 230 18.99 0.05 11.48
CA GLN A 230 19.82 0.40 10.33
C GLN A 230 20.29 -0.83 9.56
N TRP A 231 20.42 -0.68 8.25
CA TRP A 231 21.07 -1.69 7.41
C TRP A 231 22.59 -1.66 7.62
N ASP A 232 23.16 -2.77 8.06
CA ASP A 232 24.61 -2.92 8.20
C ASP A 232 25.27 -2.98 6.82
N GLN A 233 26.04 -1.93 6.60
CA GLN A 233 26.77 -1.66 5.39
C GLN A 233 28.02 -2.56 5.21
N LYS A 234 28.50 -3.25 6.26
CA LYS A 234 29.76 -4.01 6.22
C LYS A 234 29.57 -5.52 5.99
N ALA A 235 28.37 -6.06 6.14
CA ALA A 235 28.11 -7.49 5.97
C ALA A 235 28.11 -7.91 4.48
N LYS A 236 28.86 -8.97 4.14
CA LYS A 236 28.87 -9.63 2.82
C LYS A 236 28.47 -11.10 2.99
N PRO A 237 27.74 -11.73 2.03
CA PRO A 237 27.09 -11.20 0.82
C PRO A 237 25.61 -10.80 0.98
N THR A 238 24.99 -11.11 2.12
CA THR A 238 23.55 -10.92 2.37
C THR A 238 23.33 -9.64 3.20
N PRO A 239 22.38 -8.77 2.83
CA PRO A 239 22.07 -7.58 3.61
C PRO A 239 21.63 -7.96 5.03
N LEU A 240 22.15 -7.22 6.01
CA LEU A 240 21.87 -7.43 7.44
C LEU A 240 21.20 -6.18 8.00
N LEU A 241 20.00 -6.32 8.56
CA LEU A 241 19.30 -5.28 9.28
C LEU A 241 19.66 -5.42 10.77
N VAL A 242 20.22 -4.39 11.39
CA VAL A 242 20.60 -4.40 12.80
C VAL A 242 19.63 -3.52 13.57
N LEU A 243 18.95 -4.13 14.54
CA LEU A 243 18.20 -3.45 15.58
C LEU A 243 19.03 -3.45 16.86
N GLU A 244 19.42 -2.27 17.33
CA GLU A 244 20.23 -2.11 18.54
C GLU A 244 19.55 -1.17 19.52
N GLN A 245 19.32 -1.65 20.74
CA GLN A 245 18.81 -0.83 21.84
C GLN A 245 19.95 -0.05 22.49
N SER A 246 19.84 1.27 22.52
CA SER A 246 20.82 2.14 23.16
C SER A 246 20.84 1.90 24.67
N ALA A 247 22.04 1.72 25.23
CA ALA A 247 22.25 1.51 26.67
C ALA A 247 22.06 2.79 27.52
N GLU A 248 21.73 3.92 26.90
CA GLU A 248 21.79 5.27 27.49
C GLU A 248 20.68 5.61 28.52
N GLY A 249 20.06 4.58 29.11
CA GLY A 249 19.14 4.70 30.24
C GLY A 249 19.34 3.66 31.34
N SER A 250 20.33 2.75 31.23
CA SER A 250 20.55 1.66 32.19
C SER A 250 21.33 2.06 33.45
N ASN A 251 21.79 3.30 33.54
CA ASN A 251 22.56 3.82 34.69
C ASN A 251 21.70 4.43 35.80
N VAL A 252 20.38 4.26 35.76
CA VAL A 252 19.52 4.54 36.92
C VAL A 252 19.18 3.22 37.58
N THR A 253 20.03 2.80 38.51
CA THR A 253 19.71 1.68 39.40
C THR A 253 18.41 2.01 40.14
N ILE A 254 17.31 1.37 39.76
CA ILE A 254 16.04 1.46 40.51
C ILE A 254 16.25 0.69 41.81
N ARG A 255 16.79 1.39 42.83
CA ARG A 255 16.90 0.88 44.19
C ARG A 255 15.48 0.74 44.76
N SER A 256 14.92 -0.46 44.67
CA SER A 256 13.70 -0.80 45.42
C SER A 256 14.00 -0.69 46.92
N GLN A 257 13.48 0.35 47.58
CA GLN A 257 13.40 0.38 49.04
C GLN A 257 12.33 -0.63 49.48
N ARG A 258 12.76 -1.87 49.77
CA ARG A 258 11.97 -2.70 50.70
C ARG A 258 12.08 -2.06 52.08
N GLY A 259 10.95 -1.55 52.57
CA GLY A 259 10.83 -1.09 53.95
C GLY A 259 11.37 -2.13 54.91
N ILE A 260 12.38 -1.74 55.67
CA ILE A 260 12.90 -2.49 56.82
C ILE A 260 11.80 -2.44 57.87
N ASN A 261 10.91 -3.42 57.88
CA ASN A 261 9.99 -3.62 58.98
C ASN A 261 10.75 -4.38 60.07
N LYS A 262 11.41 -3.63 60.96
CA LYS A 262 12.13 -4.14 62.13
C LYS A 262 11.11 -4.54 63.20
N GLY A 263 10.58 -5.75 63.09
CA GLY A 263 9.70 -6.39 64.07
C GLY A 263 10.42 -7.47 64.88
N ARG A 264 10.90 -7.09 66.07
CA ARG A 264 11.28 -7.90 67.26
C ARG A 264 11.15 -9.44 67.13
N GLY A 265 12.30 -10.12 67.03
CA GLY A 265 12.43 -11.52 67.46
C GLY A 265 12.91 -11.55 68.92
N ALA A 266 12.05 -11.98 69.85
CA ALA A 266 12.44 -12.35 71.20
C ALA A 266 12.88 -13.81 71.20
N SER A 267 14.18 -14.05 71.38
CA SER A 267 14.74 -15.37 71.65
C SER A 267 14.35 -15.85 73.04
N GLN A 268 13.67 -16.99 73.12
CA GLN A 268 13.78 -17.91 74.26
C GLN A 268 14.21 -19.27 73.71
N SER A 269 15.44 -19.67 74.04
CA SER A 269 15.89 -21.06 73.97
C SER A 269 16.79 -21.31 75.18
N ALA A 270 16.20 -21.84 76.24
CA ALA A 270 16.91 -22.41 77.35
C ALA A 270 17.24 -23.87 77.02
N SER A 271 18.53 -24.20 76.93
CA SER A 271 19.04 -25.55 77.16
C SER A 271 20.56 -25.46 77.36
N VAL A 272 21.00 -25.55 78.62
CA VAL A 272 22.39 -25.84 78.97
C VAL A 272 22.33 -26.99 79.97
N LYS A 273 22.94 -28.11 79.56
CA LYS A 273 23.20 -29.28 80.40
C LYS A 273 24.72 -29.42 80.46
N ALA A 274 25.29 -29.35 81.66
CA ALA A 274 26.63 -29.84 81.96
C ALA A 274 26.63 -30.32 83.42
N THR A 275 27.03 -31.59 83.56
CA THR A 275 27.69 -32.29 84.68
C THR A 275 27.72 -31.64 86.04
#